data_AF-A0AAX3KPM3-F1
#
_entry.id   AF-A0AAX3KPM3-F1
#
_cell.length_a   1.000
_cell.length_b   1.000
_cell.length_c   1.000
_cell.angle_alpha   90.00
_cell.angle_beta   90.00
_cell.angle_gamma   90.00
#
_symmetry.space_group_name_H-M   'P 1'
#
loop_
_entity.id
_entity.type
_entity.pdbx_description
1 polymer ?
#
loop_
_entity_poly.entity_id
_entity_poly.type
_entity_poly.pdbx_seq_one_letter_code
_entity_poly.pdbx_strand_id
1 'polypeptide(L)'
;MTDEELRVAAYMQDAREEMRRDARQSIPAYRLTVAGKDMAREISPRLISLQLTDNRGLEADQLSLSLSDYDGLLEIPPRGAVVQLWLGWTDTGLVYKGSYTVDETEHSGSPDMLNIRARSADLRKGLKTKRERSWSGTTLGQVLSDIAGANDLKTSIAEAVAARAVKHLDQANESDANLLTRLGELHDAVVTVKAGCLVCLPAGGGKTAKGTALPHVTLTRRDGDGHRFLQADRDSYDGVKAYYYDVGSTKKQEAIAGGGDKLKDLRHTFSDRDSALRAARSELNRLQRGSATLSYNLAKGRADLIPELTYSLRGVKNEIDAIVWYGGNVQHSLTADAGFTTSLELESKLPEDSVDSLFEEPKNGTYTGVVAFYRDKATGKETSVVAGQSTVPMRIKRVYDSKEAAQKAADREWKKLQDKKY
;
A
#
# COMPACT_ATOMS: atom_id res chain seq x y z
N MET A 1 -4.69 -14.08 -33.41
CA MET A 1 -5.76 -14.17 -32.42
C MET A 1 -6.42 -12.82 -32.29
N THR A 2 -7.75 -12.76 -32.33
CA THR A 2 -8.49 -11.53 -31.99
C THR A 2 -8.37 -11.24 -30.48
N ASP A 3 -8.63 -10.00 -30.08
CA ASP A 3 -8.55 -9.57 -28.66
C ASP A 3 -9.53 -10.37 -27.78
N GLU A 4 -10.63 -10.84 -28.38
CA GLU A 4 -11.63 -11.72 -27.77
C GLU A 4 -11.08 -13.15 -27.56
N GLU A 5 -10.34 -13.69 -28.51
CA GLU A 5 -9.69 -15.01 -28.40
C GLU A 5 -8.58 -15.01 -27.34
N LEU A 6 -7.82 -13.92 -27.20
CA LEU A 6 -6.82 -13.75 -26.14
C LEU A 6 -7.47 -13.70 -24.75
N ARG A 7 -8.60 -13.00 -24.62
CA ARG A 7 -9.37 -12.91 -23.38
C ARG A 7 -9.97 -14.26 -22.98
N VAL A 8 -10.47 -15.01 -23.95
CA VAL A 8 -10.99 -16.38 -23.73
C VAL A 8 -9.85 -17.34 -23.39
N ALA A 9 -8.70 -17.24 -24.04
CA ALA A 9 -7.56 -18.10 -23.76
C ALA A 9 -6.98 -17.88 -22.35
N ALA A 10 -6.83 -16.62 -21.92
CA ALA A 10 -6.40 -16.29 -20.55
C ALA A 10 -7.42 -16.79 -19.52
N TYR A 11 -8.71 -16.54 -19.74
CA TYR A 11 -9.78 -17.05 -18.88
C TYR A 11 -9.77 -18.59 -18.78
N MET A 12 -9.49 -19.29 -19.88
CA MET A 12 -9.44 -20.76 -19.91
C MET A 12 -8.17 -21.31 -19.25
N GLN A 13 -7.05 -20.58 -19.25
CA GLN A 13 -5.86 -20.95 -18.49
C GLN A 13 -6.09 -20.75 -16.99
N ASP A 14 -6.59 -19.59 -16.59
CA ASP A 14 -6.94 -19.29 -15.20
C ASP A 14 -7.95 -20.32 -14.67
N ALA A 15 -9.03 -20.59 -15.42
CA ALA A 15 -10.04 -21.59 -15.06
C ALA A 15 -9.48 -23.03 -14.97
N ARG A 16 -8.46 -23.37 -15.76
CA ARG A 16 -7.81 -24.70 -15.70
C ARG A 16 -6.88 -24.85 -14.50
N GLU A 17 -6.14 -23.80 -14.16
CA GLU A 17 -5.34 -23.77 -12.93
C GLU A 17 -6.27 -23.80 -11.69
N GLU A 18 -7.39 -23.08 -11.75
CA GLU A 18 -8.44 -23.09 -10.72
C GLU A 18 -9.11 -24.46 -10.55
N MET A 19 -9.56 -25.12 -11.63
CA MET A 19 -10.15 -26.47 -11.53
C MET A 19 -9.17 -27.51 -10.96
N ARG A 20 -7.87 -27.38 -11.25
CA ARG A 20 -6.84 -28.24 -10.66
C ARG A 20 -6.63 -27.95 -9.17
N ARG A 21 -6.88 -26.71 -8.73
CA ARG A 21 -6.77 -26.24 -7.35
C ARG A 21 -7.97 -26.64 -6.49
N ASP A 22 -9.16 -26.72 -7.08
CA ASP A 22 -10.41 -27.10 -6.38
C ASP A 22 -10.60 -28.62 -6.29
N ALA A 23 -10.00 -29.39 -7.20
CA ALA A 23 -10.10 -30.86 -7.22
C ALA A 23 -9.20 -31.57 -6.18
N ARG A 24 -8.34 -30.84 -5.45
CA ARG A 24 -7.48 -31.39 -4.40
C ARG A 24 -8.01 -30.99 -3.03
N GLN A 25 -8.05 -31.93 -2.09
CA GLN A 25 -8.36 -31.64 -0.69
C GLN A 25 -7.21 -30.80 -0.10
N SER A 26 -7.33 -29.49 -0.27
CA SER A 26 -6.34 -28.49 0.15
C SER A 26 -6.60 -28.19 1.62
N ILE A 27 -5.66 -28.59 2.48
CA ILE A 27 -5.73 -28.38 3.93
C ILE A 27 -4.84 -27.18 4.25
N PRO A 28 -5.32 -26.18 5.01
CA PRO A 28 -4.47 -25.12 5.51
C PRO A 28 -3.29 -25.69 6.29
N ALA A 29 -2.10 -25.19 6.01
CA ALA A 29 -0.89 -25.62 6.69
C ALA A 29 -0.07 -24.40 7.12
N TYR A 30 0.63 -24.55 8.24
CA TYR A 30 1.54 -23.55 8.74
C TYR A 30 2.76 -24.21 9.34
N ARG A 31 3.82 -23.42 9.51
CA ARG A 31 5.01 -23.80 10.25
C ARG A 31 5.40 -22.63 11.14
N LEU A 32 5.64 -22.93 12.41
CA LEU A 32 6.15 -21.98 13.39
C LEU A 32 7.47 -22.50 13.94
N THR A 33 8.50 -21.66 13.91
CA THR A 33 9.73 -21.94 14.64
C THR A 33 9.95 -20.88 15.69
N VAL A 34 10.25 -21.29 16.91
CA VAL A 34 10.56 -20.39 18.03
C VAL A 34 12.02 -20.60 18.40
N ALA A 35 12.82 -19.54 18.36
CA ALA A 35 14.27 -19.59 18.61
C ALA A 35 15.00 -20.68 17.79
N GLY A 36 14.56 -20.95 16.56
CA GLY A 36 15.13 -21.96 15.67
C GLY A 36 14.65 -23.40 15.90
N LYS A 37 13.86 -23.67 16.96
CA LYS A 37 13.21 -24.97 17.18
C LYS A 37 11.86 -24.99 16.46
N ASP A 38 11.59 -26.05 15.71
CA ASP A 38 10.28 -26.27 15.08
C ASP A 38 9.26 -26.69 16.13
N MET A 39 8.20 -25.90 16.28
CA MET A 39 7.17 -26.09 17.29
C MET A 39 5.86 -26.62 16.70
N ALA A 40 5.84 -26.97 15.40
CA ALA A 40 4.62 -27.33 14.70
C ALA A 40 3.87 -28.50 15.36
N ARG A 41 4.58 -29.52 15.86
CA ARG A 41 3.93 -30.68 16.51
C ARG A 41 3.27 -30.34 17.85
N GLU A 42 3.87 -29.46 18.63
CA GLU A 42 3.40 -29.05 19.95
C GLU A 42 2.24 -28.05 19.84
N ILE A 43 2.31 -27.15 18.84
CA ILE A 43 1.33 -26.07 18.63
C ILE A 43 0.11 -26.55 17.81
N SER A 44 0.29 -27.46 16.84
CA SER A 44 -0.80 -27.94 15.97
C SER A 44 -2.08 -28.37 16.69
N PRO A 45 -2.05 -29.24 17.71
CA PRO A 45 -3.26 -29.65 18.41
C PRO A 45 -3.84 -28.56 19.33
N ARG A 46 -3.13 -27.45 19.55
CA ARG A 46 -3.49 -26.38 20.50
C ARG A 46 -3.87 -25.08 19.83
N LEU A 47 -3.62 -24.92 18.52
CA LEU A 47 -3.87 -23.66 17.82
C LEU A 47 -5.38 -23.38 17.75
N ILE A 48 -5.80 -22.29 18.39
CA ILE A 48 -7.16 -21.76 18.29
C ILE A 48 -7.24 -20.79 17.12
N SER A 49 -6.29 -19.84 17.06
CA SER A 49 -6.21 -18.88 15.97
C SER A 49 -4.76 -18.43 15.71
N LEU A 50 -4.49 -18.17 14.44
CA LEU A 50 -3.30 -17.49 13.96
C LEU A 50 -3.73 -16.33 13.07
N GLN A 51 -3.27 -15.14 13.40
CA GLN A 51 -3.55 -13.94 12.61
C GLN A 51 -2.24 -13.23 12.30
N LEU A 52 -2.01 -12.94 11.03
CA LEU A 52 -0.90 -12.10 10.59
C LEU A 52 -1.46 -10.88 9.88
N THR A 53 -1.10 -9.70 10.36
CA THR A 53 -1.40 -8.42 9.74
C THR A 53 -0.13 -7.85 9.13
N ASP A 54 -0.06 -7.81 7.79
CA ASP A 54 1.00 -7.18 7.03
C ASP A 54 0.61 -5.73 6.68
N ASN A 55 1.42 -4.77 7.11
CA ASN A 55 1.17 -3.35 6.97
C ASN A 55 2.05 -2.71 5.90
N ARG A 56 1.55 -1.60 5.35
CA ARG A 56 2.33 -0.72 4.48
C ARG A 56 3.14 0.27 5.31
N GLY A 57 4.36 0.55 4.88
CA GLY A 57 5.21 1.57 5.50
C GLY A 57 6.02 1.05 6.69
N LEU A 58 6.25 1.93 7.68
CA LEU A 58 7.00 1.63 8.90
C LEU A 58 6.13 1.14 10.05
N GLU A 59 4.82 1.01 9.85
CA GLU A 59 3.98 0.32 10.81
C GLU A 59 4.42 -1.14 10.86
N ALA A 60 4.63 -1.66 12.07
CA ALA A 60 5.14 -3.02 12.24
C ALA A 60 4.05 -4.03 11.87
N ASP A 61 4.43 -5.06 11.12
CA ASP A 61 3.60 -6.25 10.94
C ASP A 61 3.38 -6.92 12.30
N GLN A 62 2.21 -7.51 12.50
CA GLN A 62 1.82 -8.16 13.76
C GLN A 62 1.36 -9.59 13.53
N LEU A 63 1.99 -10.52 14.24
CA LEU A 63 1.57 -11.90 14.40
C LEU A 63 0.89 -12.08 15.76
N SER A 64 -0.36 -12.54 15.75
CA SER A 64 -1.13 -12.91 16.94
C SER A 64 -1.40 -14.41 16.91
N LEU A 65 -1.12 -15.10 18.01
CA LEU A 65 -1.41 -16.52 18.21
C LEU A 65 -2.27 -16.69 19.45
N SER A 66 -3.33 -17.48 19.36
CA SER A 66 -4.09 -17.95 20.52
C SER A 66 -4.01 -19.47 20.58
N LEU A 67 -3.53 -19.98 21.71
CA LEU A 67 -3.31 -21.40 21.95
C LEU A 67 -4.12 -21.88 23.16
N SER A 68 -4.64 -23.10 23.08
CA SER A 68 -5.22 -23.78 24.23
C SER A 68 -4.12 -24.35 25.13
N ASP A 69 -4.16 -23.98 26.40
CA ASP A 69 -3.29 -24.51 27.45
C ASP A 69 -4.07 -25.34 28.47
N TYR A 70 -5.06 -26.11 27.99
CA TYR A 70 -6.00 -26.88 28.82
C TYR A 70 -5.34 -27.86 29.81
N ASP A 71 -4.08 -28.22 29.60
CA ASP A 71 -3.29 -29.13 30.43
C ASP A 71 -2.06 -28.47 31.09
N GLY A 72 -1.87 -27.16 30.90
CA GLY A 72 -0.78 -26.38 31.49
C GLY A 72 0.62 -26.78 31.00
N LEU A 73 0.74 -27.45 29.85
CA LEU A 73 2.02 -27.91 29.32
C LEU A 73 2.73 -26.88 28.44
N LEU A 74 2.07 -25.77 28.07
CA LEU A 74 2.71 -24.72 27.27
C LEU A 74 3.60 -23.84 28.14
N GLU A 75 4.89 -23.79 27.80
CA GLU A 75 5.78 -22.77 28.35
C GLU A 75 5.44 -21.40 27.75
N ILE A 76 5.31 -20.39 28.62
CA ILE A 76 5.15 -19.01 28.18
C ILE A 76 6.49 -18.55 27.56
N PRO A 77 6.52 -18.19 26.26
CA PRO A 77 7.76 -17.80 25.62
C PRO A 77 8.28 -16.48 26.22
N PRO A 78 9.59 -16.31 26.38
CA PRO A 78 10.14 -15.07 26.91
C PRO A 78 9.94 -13.93 25.91
N ARG A 79 9.75 -12.71 26.44
CA ARG A 79 9.81 -11.49 25.61
C ARG A 79 11.17 -11.41 24.91
N GLY A 80 11.15 -11.06 23.63
CA GLY A 80 12.32 -11.06 22.77
C GLY A 80 12.55 -12.37 22.00
N ALA A 81 11.78 -13.43 22.27
CA ALA A 81 11.84 -14.65 21.49
C ALA A 81 11.47 -14.39 20.03
N VAL A 82 12.23 -14.98 19.09
CA VAL A 82 12.00 -14.83 17.66
C VAL A 82 11.13 -15.97 17.16
N VAL A 83 10.00 -15.61 16.54
CA VAL A 83 9.03 -16.51 15.92
C VAL A 83 9.08 -16.31 14.41
N GLN A 84 9.32 -17.38 13.66
CA GLN A 84 9.24 -17.36 12.20
C GLN A 84 7.99 -18.08 11.74
N LEU A 85 7.29 -17.50 10.78
CA LEU A 85 6.03 -18.02 10.26
C LEU A 85 6.18 -18.41 8.78
N TRP A 86 5.70 -19.60 8.47
CA TRP A 86 5.30 -19.98 7.12
C TRP A 86 3.82 -20.34 7.13
N LEU A 87 3.09 -19.92 6.10
CA LEU A 87 1.66 -20.13 5.97
C LEU A 87 1.32 -20.50 4.53
N GLY A 88 0.35 -21.40 4.33
CA GLY A 88 -0.06 -21.80 2.99
C GLY A 88 -0.99 -23.00 3.01
N TRP A 89 -0.86 -23.84 1.99
CA TRP A 89 -1.71 -25.00 1.78
C TRP A 89 -0.86 -26.24 1.54
N THR A 90 -1.37 -27.43 1.89
CA THR A 90 -0.66 -28.70 1.70
C THR A 90 -0.33 -29.02 0.25
N ASP A 91 -1.14 -28.53 -0.70
CA ASP A 91 -1.00 -28.81 -2.13
C ASP A 91 -0.14 -27.79 -2.88
N THR A 92 -0.14 -26.51 -2.46
CA THR A 92 0.71 -25.46 -3.06
C THR A 92 2.01 -25.21 -2.30
N GLY A 93 2.12 -25.74 -1.09
CA GLY A 93 3.25 -25.51 -0.19
C GLY A 93 3.07 -24.27 0.70
N LEU A 94 4.05 -24.09 1.60
CA LEU A 94 4.10 -23.00 2.56
C LEU A 94 4.91 -21.82 2.02
N VAL A 95 4.42 -20.59 2.24
CA VAL A 95 5.11 -19.35 1.93
C VAL A 95 5.71 -18.78 3.20
N TYR A 96 6.99 -18.40 3.17
CA TYR A 96 7.62 -17.70 4.27
C TYR A 96 7.01 -16.30 4.43
N LYS A 97 6.46 -16.02 5.61
CA LYS A 97 5.78 -14.75 5.88
C LYS A 97 6.65 -13.75 6.65
N GLY A 98 7.61 -14.23 7.43
CA GLY A 98 8.54 -13.33 8.11
C GLY A 98 9.02 -13.85 9.45
N SER A 99 9.70 -12.95 10.17
CA SER A 99 10.27 -13.19 11.49
C SER A 99 9.80 -12.09 12.43
N TYR A 100 9.18 -12.47 13.54
CA TYR A 100 8.50 -11.60 14.48
C TYR A 100 9.11 -11.79 15.87
N THR A 101 9.26 -10.72 16.62
CA THR A 101 9.78 -10.76 18.00
C THR A 101 8.62 -10.68 18.98
N VAL A 102 8.50 -11.65 19.89
CA VAL A 102 7.49 -11.68 20.95
C VAL A 102 7.69 -10.48 21.86
N ASP A 103 6.63 -9.73 22.11
CA ASP A 103 6.66 -8.59 23.02
C ASP A 103 5.59 -8.66 24.10
N GLU A 104 4.44 -9.27 23.79
CA GLU A 104 3.34 -9.48 24.72
C GLU A 104 2.97 -10.96 24.77
N THR A 105 2.84 -11.47 26.00
CA THR A 105 2.33 -12.80 26.31
C THR A 105 1.28 -12.65 27.41
N GLU A 106 0.13 -13.27 27.23
CA GLU A 106 -0.97 -13.25 28.17
C GLU A 106 -1.46 -14.68 28.38
N HIS A 107 -1.61 -15.08 29.64
CA HIS A 107 -2.23 -16.34 30.01
C HIS A 107 -3.50 -16.05 30.80
N SER A 108 -4.63 -16.59 30.36
CA SER A 108 -5.92 -16.48 31.04
C SER A 108 -6.38 -17.85 31.53
N GLY A 109 -7.17 -17.90 32.61
CA GLY A 109 -7.77 -19.14 33.09
C GLY A 109 -9.11 -19.47 32.43
N SER A 110 -9.61 -20.70 32.65
CA SER A 110 -10.96 -21.23 32.31
C SER A 110 -11.70 -20.54 31.13
N PRO A 111 -11.55 -21.04 29.89
CA PRO A 111 -10.57 -22.05 29.48
C PRO A 111 -9.15 -21.48 29.55
N ASP A 112 -8.20 -22.33 29.91
CA ASP A 112 -6.80 -21.93 29.99
C ASP A 112 -6.26 -21.65 28.57
N MET A 113 -5.81 -20.41 28.35
CA MET A 113 -5.41 -19.92 27.03
C MET A 113 -4.11 -19.12 27.12
N LEU A 114 -3.24 -19.34 26.15
CA LEU A 114 -2.01 -18.58 25.94
C LEU A 114 -2.13 -17.73 24.67
N ASN A 115 -2.14 -16.41 24.85
CA ASN A 115 -2.13 -15.42 23.78
C ASN A 115 -0.73 -14.84 23.63
N ILE A 116 -0.19 -14.88 22.41
CA ILE A 116 1.14 -14.37 22.08
C ILE A 116 0.97 -13.32 20.99
N ARG A 117 1.50 -12.12 21.22
CA ARG A 117 1.69 -11.12 20.17
C ARG A 117 3.18 -10.96 19.90
N ALA A 118 3.50 -10.92 18.62
CA ALA A 118 4.84 -10.67 18.12
C ALA A 118 4.76 -9.64 16.99
N ARG A 119 5.68 -8.68 17.01
CA ARG A 119 5.77 -7.64 15.97
C ARG A 119 7.02 -7.82 15.14
N SER A 120 7.02 -7.38 13.88
CA SER A 120 8.24 -7.47 13.06
C SER A 120 9.41 -6.78 13.77
N ALA A 121 10.55 -7.47 13.78
CA ALA A 121 11.80 -6.97 14.36
C ALA A 121 12.42 -5.82 13.55
N ASP A 122 11.85 -5.52 12.38
CA ASP A 122 12.40 -4.59 11.39
C ASP A 122 12.64 -3.18 11.97
N LEU A 123 11.89 -2.78 13.00
CA LEU A 123 12.17 -1.57 13.77
C LEU A 123 13.17 -1.84 14.91
N ARG A 124 14.46 -1.89 14.55
CA ARG A 124 15.57 -1.98 15.51
C ARG A 124 15.43 -0.90 16.60
N LYS A 125 15.91 -1.19 17.83
CA LYS A 125 15.88 -0.24 18.97
C LYS A 125 16.46 1.15 18.59
N GLY A 126 17.49 1.16 17.74
CA GLY A 126 18.08 2.40 17.21
C GLY A 126 17.09 3.29 16.46
N LEU A 127 16.19 2.71 15.65
CA LEU A 127 15.20 3.48 14.88
C LEU A 127 14.16 4.16 15.76
N LYS A 128 13.89 3.60 16.94
CA LYS A 128 12.94 4.16 17.92
C LYS A 128 13.60 5.19 18.84
N THR A 129 14.93 5.31 18.80
CA THR A 129 15.67 6.25 19.65
C THR A 129 15.58 7.65 19.06
N LYS A 130 15.24 8.63 19.90
CA LYS A 130 15.18 10.03 19.50
C LYS A 130 16.59 10.58 19.27
N ARG A 131 16.76 11.38 18.23
CA ARG A 131 18.05 11.99 17.85
C ARG A 131 17.87 13.44 17.47
N GLU A 132 18.99 14.14 17.44
CA GLU A 132 19.12 15.49 16.92
C GLU A 132 20.15 15.50 15.79
N ARG A 133 19.72 15.81 14.57
CA ARG A 133 20.54 15.85 13.35
C ARG A 133 19.98 16.89 12.39
N SER A 134 20.83 17.42 11.53
CA SER A 134 20.43 18.29 10.44
C SER A 134 21.12 17.90 9.15
N TRP A 135 20.41 18.08 8.04
CA TRP A 135 20.90 17.89 6.69
C TRP A 135 20.63 19.16 5.89
N SER A 136 21.57 19.55 5.04
CA SER A 136 21.48 20.76 4.22
C SER A 136 22.07 20.52 2.84
N GLY A 137 21.41 21.01 1.79
CA GLY A 137 21.88 20.91 0.42
C GLY A 137 22.14 19.46 -0.04
N THR A 138 21.24 18.55 0.29
CA THR A 138 21.40 17.11 0.03
C THR A 138 20.22 16.55 -0.77
N THR A 139 20.15 15.23 -0.91
CA THR A 139 19.02 14.52 -1.52
C THR A 139 18.33 13.62 -0.51
N LEU A 140 17.07 13.29 -0.78
CA LEU A 140 16.32 12.34 0.05
C LEU A 140 17.02 10.97 0.08
N GLY A 141 17.61 10.53 -1.03
CA GLY A 141 18.39 9.29 -1.07
C GLY A 141 19.56 9.28 -0.10
N GLN A 142 20.26 10.41 0.05
CA GLN A 142 21.36 10.53 1.00
C GLN A 142 20.87 10.49 2.44
N VAL A 143 19.81 11.25 2.77
CA VAL A 143 19.21 11.24 4.13
C VAL A 143 18.80 9.83 4.54
N LEU A 144 18.10 9.11 3.66
CA LEU A 144 17.67 7.72 3.90
C LEU A 144 18.87 6.78 4.08
N SER A 145 19.95 7.01 3.32
CA SER A 145 21.18 6.21 3.43
C SER A 145 21.95 6.46 4.72
N ASP A 146 22.01 7.71 5.19
CA ASP A 146 22.63 8.06 6.48
C ASP A 146 21.87 7.42 7.64
N ILE A 147 20.54 7.42 7.60
CA ILE A 147 19.70 6.77 8.60
C ILE A 147 19.87 5.26 8.56
N ALA A 148 19.90 4.65 7.37
CA ALA A 148 20.10 3.21 7.22
C ALA A 148 21.47 2.78 7.75
N GLY A 149 22.54 3.51 7.40
CA GLY A 149 23.90 3.24 7.89
C GLY A 149 24.01 3.34 9.41
N ALA A 150 23.40 4.36 10.02
CA ALA A 150 23.37 4.52 11.48
C ALA A 150 22.60 3.43 12.25
N ASN A 151 21.87 2.57 11.53
CA ASN A 151 21.08 1.47 12.09
C ASN A 151 21.52 0.10 11.52
N ASP A 152 22.68 0.02 10.86
CA ASP A 152 23.23 -1.16 10.15
C ASP A 152 22.21 -1.85 9.22
N LEU A 153 21.50 -1.02 8.44
CA LEU A 153 20.57 -1.45 7.41
C LEU A 153 21.19 -1.25 6.02
N LYS A 154 20.87 -2.17 5.11
CA LYS A 154 21.10 -1.95 3.67
C LYS A 154 20.04 -0.99 3.13
N THR A 155 20.27 -0.40 1.95
CA THR A 155 19.28 0.47 1.30
C THR A 155 18.82 -0.09 -0.03
N SER A 156 17.54 0.11 -0.32
CA SER A 156 16.92 -0.15 -1.61
C SER A 156 15.92 0.97 -1.90
N ILE A 157 16.42 2.06 -2.48
CA ILE A 157 15.67 3.29 -2.69
C ILE A 157 15.41 3.46 -4.19
N ALA A 158 14.17 3.76 -4.58
CA ALA A 158 13.84 4.06 -5.97
C ALA A 158 14.50 5.37 -6.44
N GLU A 159 15.08 5.38 -7.63
CA GLU A 159 15.84 6.51 -8.19
C GLU A 159 15.03 7.81 -8.21
N ALA A 160 13.77 7.75 -8.65
CA ALA A 160 12.87 8.90 -8.70
C ALA A 160 12.63 9.56 -7.33
N VAL A 161 12.69 8.77 -6.24
CA VAL A 161 12.56 9.27 -4.87
C VAL A 161 13.92 9.73 -4.35
N ALA A 162 14.98 8.99 -4.64
CA ALA A 162 16.35 9.28 -4.21
C ALA A 162 16.85 10.64 -4.72
N ALA A 163 16.52 11.01 -5.96
CA ALA A 163 16.98 12.24 -6.61
C ALA A 163 16.33 13.53 -6.08
N ARG A 164 15.30 13.43 -5.25
CA ARG A 164 14.56 14.61 -4.76
C ARG A 164 15.45 15.45 -3.85
N ALA A 165 15.57 16.73 -4.17
CA ALA A 165 16.38 17.67 -3.42
C ALA A 165 15.79 17.94 -2.03
N VAL A 166 16.68 18.01 -1.04
CA VAL A 166 16.39 18.39 0.34
C VAL A 166 17.25 19.61 0.64
N LYS A 167 16.63 20.79 0.59
CA LYS A 167 17.31 22.06 0.84
C LYS A 167 17.83 22.14 2.28
N HIS A 168 16.95 21.82 3.23
CA HIS A 168 17.25 21.73 4.64
C HIS A 168 16.24 20.81 5.33
N LEU A 169 16.72 19.96 6.23
CA LEU A 169 15.91 19.03 7.01
C LEU A 169 16.51 18.89 8.40
N ASP A 170 15.69 19.12 9.42
CA ASP A 170 16.04 18.85 10.80
C ASP A 170 15.29 17.62 11.32
N GLN A 171 16.02 16.81 12.08
CA GLN A 171 15.52 15.83 13.02
C GLN A 171 15.72 16.43 14.40
N ALA A 172 14.65 16.90 15.04
CA ALA A 172 14.73 17.58 16.33
C ALA A 172 13.98 16.78 17.40
N ASN A 173 14.73 16.08 18.26
CA ASN A 173 14.18 15.18 19.29
C ASN A 173 13.14 14.18 18.70
N GLU A 174 13.42 13.73 17.49
CA GLU A 174 12.56 12.87 16.68
C GLU A 174 13.28 11.53 16.48
N SER A 175 12.56 10.41 16.53
CA SER A 175 13.14 9.10 16.24
C SER A 175 13.37 8.93 14.74
N ASP A 176 14.33 8.08 14.35
CA ASP A 176 14.57 7.81 12.93
C ASP A 176 13.31 7.23 12.27
N ALA A 177 12.56 6.38 12.96
CA ALA A 177 11.29 5.84 12.47
C ALA A 177 10.26 6.95 12.20
N ASN A 178 10.10 7.91 13.12
CA ASN A 178 9.17 9.02 12.91
C ASN A 178 9.61 9.91 11.76
N LEU A 179 10.90 10.22 11.68
CA LEU A 179 11.47 11.01 10.59
C LEU A 179 11.22 10.33 9.24
N LEU A 180 11.49 9.02 9.14
CA LEU A 180 11.28 8.25 7.91
C LEU A 180 9.80 8.21 7.51
N THR A 181 8.87 8.05 8.47
CA THR A 181 7.42 8.14 8.20
C THR A 181 7.05 9.54 7.68
N ARG A 182 7.51 10.59 8.34
CA ARG A 182 7.29 11.99 7.93
C ARG A 182 7.85 12.28 6.55
N LEU A 183 9.04 11.75 6.21
CA LEU A 183 9.63 11.89 4.89
C LEU A 183 8.85 11.11 3.83
N GLY A 184 8.36 9.90 4.16
CA GLY A 184 7.47 9.15 3.28
C GLY A 184 6.20 9.95 2.95
N GLU A 185 5.54 10.50 3.97
CA GLU A 185 4.36 11.35 3.81
C GLU A 185 4.67 12.63 3.03
N LEU A 186 5.80 13.31 3.30
CA LEU A 186 6.14 14.56 2.62
C LEU A 186 6.45 14.37 1.13
N HIS A 187 7.00 13.21 0.78
CA HIS A 187 7.48 12.91 -0.57
C HIS A 187 6.56 11.91 -1.30
N ASP A 188 5.36 11.62 -0.82
CA ASP A 188 4.47 10.62 -1.43
C ASP A 188 5.18 9.28 -1.69
N ALA A 189 5.87 8.78 -0.67
CA ALA A 189 6.70 7.58 -0.73
C ALA A 189 6.37 6.65 0.45
N VAL A 190 6.49 5.36 0.22
CA VAL A 190 6.39 4.33 1.25
C VAL A 190 7.80 3.95 1.67
N VAL A 191 8.13 4.23 2.92
CA VAL A 191 9.37 3.77 3.55
C VAL A 191 9.03 2.59 4.44
N THR A 192 9.75 1.48 4.30
CA THR A 192 9.61 0.29 5.13
C THR A 192 10.98 -0.32 5.40
N VAL A 193 11.09 -1.12 6.45
CA VAL A 193 12.29 -1.94 6.69
C VAL A 193 11.85 -3.38 6.54
N LYS A 194 12.54 -4.14 5.67
CA LYS A 194 12.27 -5.56 5.46
C LYS A 194 13.57 -6.31 5.30
N ALA A 195 13.73 -7.41 6.04
CA ALA A 195 14.89 -8.30 5.95
C ALA A 195 16.24 -7.56 6.09
N GLY A 196 16.30 -6.58 7.00
CA GLY A 196 17.51 -5.78 7.24
C GLY A 196 17.84 -4.75 6.15
N CYS A 197 16.86 -4.44 5.28
CA CYS A 197 16.98 -3.44 4.22
C CYS A 197 15.92 -2.35 4.42
N LEU A 198 16.34 -1.09 4.43
CA LEU A 198 15.45 0.06 4.30
C LEU A 198 15.05 0.19 2.82
N VAL A 199 13.77 -0.03 2.55
CA VAL A 199 13.17 0.05 1.23
C VAL A 199 12.36 1.33 1.15
N CYS A 200 12.54 2.11 0.08
CA CYS A 200 11.77 3.31 -0.17
C CYS A 200 11.27 3.33 -1.61
N LEU A 201 9.95 3.36 -1.76
CA LEU A 201 9.23 3.29 -3.04
C LEU A 201 8.31 4.51 -3.19
N PRO A 202 8.02 4.99 -4.41
CA PRO A 202 6.89 5.88 -4.61
C PRO A 202 5.58 5.24 -4.13
N ALA A 203 4.69 6.00 -3.50
CA ALA A 203 3.37 5.53 -3.15
C ALA A 203 2.52 5.29 -4.41
N GLY A 204 1.57 4.36 -4.34
CA GLY A 204 0.74 3.97 -5.49
C GLY A 204 1.18 2.67 -6.17
N GLY A 205 2.30 2.10 -5.73
CA GLY A 205 2.63 0.67 -5.86
C GLY A 205 2.84 0.12 -7.25
N GLY A 206 2.84 -1.22 -7.31
CA GLY A 206 2.98 -1.98 -8.55
C GLY A 206 4.39 -2.07 -9.10
N LYS A 207 5.41 -1.53 -8.40
CA LYS A 207 6.81 -1.64 -8.79
C LYS A 207 7.73 -1.83 -7.58
N THR A 208 8.82 -2.55 -7.80
CA THR A 208 9.95 -2.64 -6.87
C THR A 208 10.80 -1.36 -6.92
N ALA A 209 11.77 -1.22 -6.00
CA ALA A 209 12.67 -0.06 -5.98
C ALA A 209 13.49 0.09 -7.28
N LYS A 210 13.75 -1.01 -7.99
CA LYS A 210 14.43 -1.01 -9.29
C LYS A 210 13.48 -0.71 -10.47
N GLY A 211 12.21 -0.41 -10.20
CA GLY A 211 11.20 -0.16 -11.22
C GLY A 211 10.60 -1.41 -11.87
N THR A 212 11.02 -2.62 -11.47
CA THR A 212 10.42 -3.87 -11.95
C THR A 212 8.98 -3.97 -11.48
N ALA A 213 8.05 -4.26 -12.40
CA ALA A 213 6.63 -4.40 -12.07
C ALA A 213 6.41 -5.55 -11.07
N LEU A 214 5.63 -5.28 -10.02
CA LEU A 214 5.12 -6.29 -9.12
C LEU A 214 3.96 -7.04 -9.77
N PRO A 215 3.70 -8.29 -9.36
CA PRO A 215 2.55 -9.05 -9.85
C PRO A 215 1.24 -8.28 -9.65
N HIS A 216 0.39 -8.32 -10.67
CA HIS A 216 -0.97 -7.81 -10.58
C HIS A 216 -1.93 -8.98 -10.36
N VAL A 217 -2.79 -8.87 -9.35
CA VAL A 217 -3.68 -9.94 -8.94
C VAL A 217 -5.09 -9.69 -9.47
N THR A 218 -5.62 -10.59 -10.30
CA THR A 218 -7.04 -10.55 -10.67
C THR A 218 -7.83 -11.39 -9.68
N LEU A 219 -8.85 -10.78 -9.08
CA LEU A 219 -9.85 -11.39 -8.22
C LEU A 219 -11.21 -11.33 -8.91
N THR A 220 -12.10 -12.23 -8.53
CA THR A 220 -13.47 -12.34 -9.02
C THR A 220 -14.42 -12.45 -7.83
N ARG A 221 -15.72 -12.22 -8.06
CA ARG A 221 -16.74 -12.37 -7.01
C ARG A 221 -16.70 -13.71 -6.28
N ARG A 222 -16.23 -14.78 -6.95
CA ARG A 222 -16.18 -16.15 -6.42
C ARG A 222 -15.02 -16.40 -5.45
N ASP A 223 -13.99 -15.57 -5.47
CA ASP A 223 -12.81 -15.75 -4.60
C ASP A 223 -13.09 -15.46 -3.12
N GLY A 224 -14.23 -14.83 -2.83
CA GLY A 224 -14.53 -14.26 -1.53
C GLY A 224 -16.02 -14.18 -1.22
N ASP A 225 -16.33 -14.06 0.07
CA ASP A 225 -17.69 -14.07 0.61
C ASP A 225 -18.25 -12.64 0.79
N GLY A 226 -17.42 -11.71 1.27
CA GLY A 226 -17.79 -10.32 1.56
C GLY A 226 -16.93 -9.28 0.84
N HIS A 227 -17.56 -8.16 0.45
CA HIS A 227 -16.86 -6.97 -0.01
C HIS A 227 -17.55 -5.71 0.50
N ARG A 228 -16.79 -4.63 0.72
CA ARG A 228 -17.32 -3.31 1.02
C ARG A 228 -16.63 -2.29 0.14
N PHE A 229 -17.38 -1.69 -0.77
CA PHE A 229 -16.94 -0.55 -1.55
C PHE A 229 -17.46 0.74 -0.91
N LEU A 230 -16.56 1.69 -0.65
CA LEU A 230 -16.91 3.01 -0.15
C LEU A 230 -16.32 4.07 -1.08
N GLN A 231 -17.18 4.94 -1.58
CA GLN A 231 -16.81 6.16 -2.27
C GLN A 231 -17.43 7.32 -1.50
N ALA A 232 -16.60 8.25 -1.03
CA ALA A 232 -17.03 9.31 -0.13
C ALA A 232 -16.60 10.69 -0.63
N ASP A 233 -17.54 11.64 -0.64
CA ASP A 233 -17.29 13.04 -1.03
C ASP A 233 -16.93 13.94 0.16
N ARG A 234 -17.02 13.46 1.41
CA ARG A 234 -16.83 14.32 2.61
C ARG A 234 -15.43 14.95 2.68
N ASP A 235 -14.42 14.24 2.21
CA ASP A 235 -13.03 14.72 2.07
C ASP A 235 -12.65 15.06 0.60
N SER A 236 -13.65 15.35 -0.25
CA SER A 236 -13.39 15.85 -1.60
C SER A 236 -12.82 17.27 -1.50
N TYR A 237 -11.50 17.37 -1.54
CA TYR A 237 -10.81 18.63 -1.75
C TYR A 237 -10.40 18.70 -3.21
N ASP A 238 -10.60 19.86 -3.81
CA ASP A 238 -10.24 20.11 -5.20
C ASP A 238 -8.71 20.27 -5.33
N GLY A 239 -8.08 20.79 -4.26
CA GLY A 239 -6.65 20.98 -4.14
C GLY A 239 -6.18 21.08 -2.69
N VAL A 240 -4.87 21.16 -2.51
CA VAL A 240 -4.21 21.35 -1.23
C VAL A 240 -3.34 22.60 -1.31
N LYS A 241 -3.43 23.45 -0.29
CA LYS A 241 -2.64 24.67 -0.14
C LYS A 241 -1.61 24.47 0.97
N ALA A 242 -0.35 24.70 0.65
CA ALA A 242 0.75 24.79 1.58
C ALA A 242 1.28 26.22 1.63
N TYR A 243 1.93 26.58 2.73
CA TYR A 243 2.50 27.91 2.90
C TYR A 243 4.02 27.86 3.02
N TYR A 244 4.71 28.88 2.53
CA TYR A 244 6.16 29.03 2.69
C TYR A 244 6.59 30.48 2.88
N TYR A 245 7.85 30.68 3.26
CA TYR A 245 8.51 31.98 3.26
C TYR A 245 9.61 32.02 2.20
N ASP A 246 9.68 33.12 1.45
CA ASP A 246 10.84 33.41 0.62
C ASP A 246 11.95 34.04 1.45
N VAL A 247 13.19 33.76 1.08
CA VAL A 247 14.36 34.35 1.73
C VAL A 247 14.32 35.87 1.54
N GLY A 248 14.26 36.61 2.65
CA GLY A 248 14.17 38.08 2.66
C GLY A 248 12.74 38.65 2.60
N SER A 249 11.70 37.81 2.58
CA SER A 249 10.31 38.23 2.67
C SER A 249 9.70 37.85 4.03
N THR A 250 9.04 38.80 4.69
CA THR A 250 8.20 38.54 5.87
C THR A 250 6.78 38.09 5.52
N LYS A 251 6.43 38.14 4.23
CA LYS A 251 5.11 37.70 3.75
C LYS A 251 5.10 36.20 3.51
N LYS A 252 4.09 35.55 4.10
CA LYS A 252 3.75 34.16 3.87
C LYS A 252 3.22 34.01 2.44
N GLN A 253 3.85 33.13 1.66
CA GLN A 253 3.47 32.80 0.29
C GLN A 253 2.71 31.47 0.26
N GLU A 254 1.96 31.24 -0.82
CA GLU A 254 1.14 30.04 -1.01
C GLU A 254 1.68 29.17 -2.15
N ALA A 255 1.66 27.86 -1.95
CA ALA A 255 1.89 26.85 -2.97
C ALA A 255 0.67 25.93 -3.01
N ILE A 256 0.01 25.83 -4.16
CA ILE A 256 -1.22 25.07 -4.33
C ILE A 256 -0.95 23.89 -5.28
N ALA A 257 -1.40 22.71 -4.89
CA ALA A 257 -1.48 21.54 -5.75
C ALA A 257 -2.95 21.24 -6.07
N GLY A 258 -3.27 20.93 -7.33
CA GLY A 258 -4.66 20.79 -7.80
C GLY A 258 -5.28 22.15 -8.16
N GLY A 259 -6.59 22.27 -8.03
CA GLY A 259 -7.32 23.51 -8.31
C GLY A 259 -8.65 23.58 -7.58
N GLY A 260 -9.62 24.29 -8.15
CA GLY A 260 -10.96 24.48 -7.57
C GLY A 260 -11.03 25.36 -6.31
N ASP A 261 -12.23 25.42 -5.74
CA ASP A 261 -12.56 26.36 -4.65
C ASP A 261 -12.36 25.72 -3.26
N LYS A 262 -12.53 24.40 -3.15
CA LYS A 262 -12.43 23.69 -1.86
C LYS A 262 -11.01 23.19 -1.64
N LEU A 263 -10.15 24.09 -1.15
CA LEU A 263 -8.76 23.78 -0.83
C LEU A 263 -8.59 23.30 0.62
N LYS A 264 -7.72 22.30 0.82
CA LYS A 264 -7.25 21.91 2.15
C LYS A 264 -5.99 22.68 2.51
N ASP A 265 -6.00 23.36 3.64
CA ASP A 265 -4.82 24.07 4.14
C ASP A 265 -3.92 23.16 4.97
N LEU A 266 -2.65 23.05 4.59
CA LEU A 266 -1.60 22.44 5.41
C LEU A 266 -1.23 23.39 6.55
N ARG A 267 -1.21 22.85 7.77
CA ARG A 267 -0.86 23.61 8.97
C ARG A 267 0.62 24.00 9.02
N HIS A 268 1.48 23.13 8.49
CA HIS A 268 2.93 23.35 8.49
C HIS A 268 3.34 24.40 7.46
N THR A 269 4.26 25.28 7.84
CA THR A 269 4.85 26.28 6.93
C THR A 269 6.26 25.83 6.55
N PHE A 270 6.59 25.91 5.27
CA PHE A 270 7.84 25.42 4.70
C PHE A 270 8.83 26.57 4.45
N SER A 271 10.10 26.20 4.29
CA SER A 271 11.21 27.13 4.09
C SER A 271 11.41 27.56 2.63
N ASP A 272 10.72 26.90 1.69
CA ASP A 272 10.79 27.18 0.26
C ASP A 272 9.54 26.70 -0.49
N ARG A 273 9.34 27.25 -1.69
CA ARG A 273 8.19 26.94 -2.56
C ARG A 273 8.13 25.48 -2.98
N ASP A 274 9.26 24.86 -3.29
CA ASP A 274 9.33 23.52 -3.85
C ASP A 274 8.96 22.46 -2.80
N SER A 275 9.47 22.61 -1.57
CA SER A 275 9.08 21.81 -0.41
C SER A 275 7.58 21.94 -0.10
N ALA A 276 7.05 23.17 -0.14
CA ALA A 276 5.62 23.41 0.07
C ALA A 276 4.75 22.78 -1.01
N LEU A 277 5.11 22.97 -2.28
CA LEU A 277 4.38 22.40 -3.42
C LEU A 277 4.39 20.87 -3.38
N ARG A 278 5.53 20.28 -3.03
CA ARG A 278 5.66 18.82 -2.89
C ARG A 278 4.79 18.28 -1.76
N ALA A 279 4.78 18.94 -0.60
CA ALA A 279 3.90 18.58 0.50
C ALA A 279 2.42 18.65 0.11
N ALA A 280 2.02 19.72 -0.58
CA ALA A 280 0.68 19.89 -1.09
C ALA A 280 0.30 18.78 -2.07
N ARG A 281 1.19 18.44 -3.01
CA ARG A 281 0.98 17.35 -3.98
C ARG A 281 0.84 15.99 -3.29
N SER A 282 1.71 15.69 -2.33
CA SER A 282 1.64 14.42 -1.60
C SER A 282 0.33 14.27 -0.83
N GLU A 283 -0.08 15.31 -0.10
CA GLU A 283 -1.35 15.28 0.63
C GLU A 283 -2.54 15.19 -0.33
N LEU A 284 -2.48 15.86 -1.48
CA LEU A 284 -3.50 15.76 -2.51
C LEU A 284 -3.58 14.32 -3.04
N ASN A 285 -2.46 13.70 -3.37
CA ASN A 285 -2.41 12.30 -3.83
C ASN A 285 -2.96 11.35 -2.76
N ARG A 286 -2.64 11.57 -1.48
CA ARG A 286 -3.18 10.80 -0.36
C ARG A 286 -4.72 10.89 -0.29
N LEU A 287 -5.27 12.09 -0.39
CA LEU A 287 -6.72 12.32 -0.41
C LEU A 287 -7.37 11.65 -1.63
N GLN A 288 -6.73 11.71 -2.80
CA GLN A 288 -7.26 11.11 -4.02
C GLN A 288 -7.28 9.58 -3.94
N ARG A 289 -6.22 8.93 -3.43
CA ARG A 289 -6.21 7.46 -3.20
C ARG A 289 -7.36 7.02 -2.31
N GLY A 290 -7.60 7.76 -1.23
CA GLY A 290 -8.67 7.49 -0.26
C GLY A 290 -10.09 7.86 -0.72
N SER A 291 -10.26 8.46 -1.90
CA SER A 291 -11.59 8.83 -2.43
C SER A 291 -12.49 7.63 -2.72
N ALA A 292 -11.88 6.47 -3.01
CA ALA A 292 -12.54 5.19 -3.14
C ALA A 292 -11.71 4.10 -2.46
N THR A 293 -12.37 3.34 -1.59
CA THR A 293 -11.79 2.21 -0.86
C THR A 293 -12.60 0.95 -1.10
N LEU A 294 -11.93 -0.19 -1.03
CA LEU A 294 -12.51 -1.51 -1.19
C LEU A 294 -11.92 -2.44 -0.15
N SER A 295 -12.76 -3.01 0.72
CA SER A 295 -12.37 -4.17 1.51
C SER A 295 -12.90 -5.45 0.85
N TYR A 296 -12.08 -6.50 0.86
CA TYR A 296 -12.42 -7.79 0.25
C TYR A 296 -11.92 -8.96 1.11
N ASN A 297 -12.81 -9.88 1.44
CA ASN A 297 -12.48 -11.09 2.20
C ASN A 297 -12.42 -12.29 1.26
N LEU A 298 -11.23 -12.87 1.12
CA LEU A 298 -10.99 -14.10 0.37
C LEU A 298 -11.41 -15.29 1.21
N ALA A 299 -12.29 -16.13 0.65
CA ALA A 299 -12.76 -17.36 1.27
C ALA A 299 -11.62 -18.41 1.33
N LYS A 300 -10.75 -18.41 0.32
CA LYS A 300 -9.51 -19.19 0.30
C LYS A 300 -8.31 -18.26 0.48
N GLY A 301 -7.64 -18.36 1.62
CA GLY A 301 -6.46 -17.58 1.96
C GLY A 301 -5.34 -17.70 0.93
N ARG A 302 -4.66 -16.58 0.66
CA ARG A 302 -3.58 -16.46 -0.32
C ARG A 302 -2.33 -15.88 0.34
N ALA A 303 -1.42 -16.76 0.75
CA ALA A 303 -0.21 -16.38 1.48
C ALA A 303 0.83 -15.59 0.64
N ASP A 304 0.70 -15.61 -0.69
CA ASP A 304 1.51 -14.86 -1.63
C ASP A 304 1.17 -13.35 -1.68
N LEU A 305 0.03 -12.95 -1.12
CA LEU A 305 -0.38 -11.55 -1.09
C LEU A 305 0.46 -10.77 -0.07
N ILE A 306 0.89 -9.58 -0.49
CA ILE A 306 1.64 -8.63 0.32
C ILE A 306 1.07 -7.22 0.08
N PRO A 307 1.29 -6.28 1.01
CA PRO A 307 1.11 -4.86 0.73
C PRO A 307 1.91 -4.45 -0.53
N GLU A 308 1.50 -3.36 -1.17
CA GLU A 308 2.09 -2.84 -2.42
C GLU A 308 1.64 -3.48 -3.75
N LEU A 309 0.96 -4.62 -3.71
CA LEU A 309 0.40 -5.26 -4.92
C LEU A 309 -0.77 -4.45 -5.48
N THR A 310 -1.07 -4.70 -6.76
CA THR A 310 -2.23 -4.11 -7.43
C THR A 310 -3.24 -5.19 -7.75
N TYR A 311 -4.53 -4.83 -7.72
CA TYR A 311 -5.64 -5.76 -7.83
C TYR A 311 -6.70 -5.27 -8.81
N SER A 312 -7.36 -6.21 -9.48
CA SER A 312 -8.61 -5.96 -10.22
C SER A 312 -9.66 -6.93 -9.70
N LEU A 313 -10.86 -6.44 -9.36
CA LEU A 313 -11.96 -7.27 -8.87
C LEU A 313 -13.07 -7.34 -9.91
N ARG A 314 -13.39 -8.52 -10.43
CA ARG A 314 -14.36 -8.72 -11.53
C ARG A 314 -15.64 -9.39 -11.09
N GLY A 315 -16.73 -9.07 -11.76
CA GLY A 315 -18.04 -9.69 -11.57
C GLY A 315 -18.80 -9.18 -10.35
N VAL A 316 -18.49 -7.98 -9.86
CA VAL A 316 -19.22 -7.35 -8.74
C VAL A 316 -20.15 -6.26 -9.26
N LYS A 317 -19.58 -5.17 -9.78
CA LYS A 317 -20.31 -4.05 -10.38
C LYS A 317 -19.36 -3.32 -11.32
N ASN A 318 -19.88 -2.82 -12.45
CA ASN A 318 -19.06 -2.13 -13.45
C ASN A 318 -18.22 -0.98 -12.87
N GLU A 319 -18.75 -0.24 -11.89
CA GLU A 319 -18.05 0.86 -11.24
C GLU A 319 -16.85 0.40 -10.39
N ILE A 320 -16.92 -0.80 -9.81
CA ILE A 320 -15.85 -1.41 -8.99
C ILE A 320 -14.86 -2.13 -9.90
N ASP A 321 -15.39 -2.92 -10.84
CA ASP A 321 -14.64 -3.72 -11.81
C ASP A 321 -13.75 -2.87 -12.72
N ALA A 322 -14.17 -1.63 -12.97
CA ALA A 322 -13.43 -0.69 -13.77
C ALA A 322 -12.18 -0.15 -13.08
N ILE A 323 -12.07 -0.22 -11.75
CA ILE A 323 -10.98 0.42 -10.98
C ILE A 323 -9.85 -0.56 -10.76
N VAL A 324 -8.61 -0.11 -10.98
CA VAL A 324 -7.42 -0.79 -10.47
C VAL A 324 -7.21 -0.39 -9.01
N TRP A 325 -7.11 -1.39 -8.16
CA TRP A 325 -6.95 -1.26 -6.72
C TRP A 325 -5.50 -1.42 -6.30
N TYR A 326 -5.12 -0.77 -5.21
CA TYR A 326 -3.78 -0.77 -4.64
C TYR A 326 -3.84 -1.25 -3.19
N GLY A 327 -3.02 -2.26 -2.86
CA GLY A 327 -3.00 -2.92 -1.55
C GLY A 327 -2.38 -2.06 -0.45
N GLY A 328 -3.17 -1.80 0.61
CA GLY A 328 -2.72 -1.14 1.83
C GLY A 328 -2.38 -2.14 2.93
N ASN A 329 -3.41 -2.77 3.51
CA ASN A 329 -3.27 -3.75 4.58
C ASN A 329 -3.71 -5.13 4.08
N VAL A 330 -2.93 -6.16 4.42
CA VAL A 330 -3.23 -7.56 4.11
C VAL A 330 -3.26 -8.33 5.41
N GLN A 331 -4.38 -9.00 5.69
CA GLN A 331 -4.54 -9.78 6.90
C GLN A 331 -4.82 -11.23 6.57
N HIS A 332 -3.95 -12.12 7.04
CA HIS A 332 -4.12 -13.56 6.96
C HIS A 332 -4.69 -14.08 8.28
N SER A 333 -5.71 -14.93 8.22
CA SER A 333 -6.32 -15.54 9.41
C SER A 333 -6.46 -17.04 9.20
N LEU A 334 -6.05 -17.82 10.19
CA LEU A 334 -6.26 -19.26 10.26
C LEU A 334 -6.98 -19.58 11.58
N THR A 335 -8.21 -20.07 11.48
CA THR A 335 -9.02 -20.51 12.63
C THR A 335 -9.64 -21.89 12.36
N ALA A 336 -10.07 -22.57 13.42
CA ALA A 336 -10.74 -23.87 13.29
C ALA A 336 -12.06 -23.76 12.49
N ASP A 337 -12.82 -22.68 12.70
CA ASP A 337 -14.16 -22.54 12.12
C ASP A 337 -14.15 -22.02 10.67
N ALA A 338 -13.23 -21.10 10.34
CA ALA A 338 -13.18 -20.45 9.03
C ALA A 338 -12.06 -20.98 8.12
N GLY A 339 -11.17 -21.84 8.63
CA GLY A 339 -9.98 -22.28 7.90
C GLY A 339 -9.01 -21.12 7.66
N PHE A 340 -8.28 -21.15 6.55
CA PHE A 340 -7.36 -20.08 6.16
C PHE A 340 -8.04 -19.10 5.20
N THR A 341 -8.20 -17.86 5.65
CA THR A 341 -8.78 -16.74 4.89
C THR A 341 -7.79 -15.58 4.75
N THR A 342 -8.09 -14.63 3.87
CA THR A 342 -7.28 -13.41 3.73
C THR A 342 -8.17 -12.19 3.48
N SER A 343 -8.04 -11.18 4.32
CA SER A 343 -8.73 -9.90 4.18
C SER A 343 -7.80 -8.86 3.57
N LEU A 344 -8.34 -8.06 2.65
CA LEU A 344 -7.63 -7.02 1.93
C LEU A 344 -8.30 -5.68 2.18
N GLU A 345 -7.50 -4.67 2.52
CA GLU A 345 -7.91 -3.26 2.50
C GLU A 345 -7.20 -2.55 1.35
N LEU A 346 -8.01 -2.06 0.41
CA LEU A 346 -7.55 -1.54 -0.88
C LEU A 346 -8.01 -0.10 -1.08
N GLU A 347 -7.16 0.66 -1.75
CA GLU A 347 -7.42 2.05 -2.15
C GLU A 347 -7.39 2.16 -3.67
N SER A 348 -8.03 3.17 -4.24
CA SER A 348 -7.95 3.40 -5.68
C SER A 348 -6.51 3.73 -6.11
N LYS A 349 -6.02 3.04 -7.14
CA LYS A 349 -4.69 3.31 -7.69
C LYS A 349 -4.72 4.63 -8.47
N LEU A 350 -3.83 5.56 -8.13
CA LEU A 350 -3.60 6.75 -8.92
C LEU A 350 -2.74 6.43 -10.15
N PRO A 351 -2.93 7.15 -11.26
CA PRO A 351 -2.07 6.97 -12.41
C PRO A 351 -0.64 7.39 -12.07
N GLU A 352 0.33 6.74 -12.70
CA GLU A 352 1.74 7.05 -12.50
C GLU A 352 2.05 8.49 -12.94
N ASP A 353 2.73 9.22 -12.05
CA ASP A 353 3.21 10.57 -12.30
C ASP A 353 4.46 10.52 -13.17
N SER A 354 4.25 10.29 -14.46
CA SER A 354 5.29 10.41 -15.50
C SER A 354 5.63 11.86 -15.85
N VAL A 355 4.88 12.83 -15.31
CA VAL A 355 5.04 14.25 -15.63
C VAL A 355 4.76 15.14 -14.41
N ASP A 356 5.83 15.64 -13.78
CA ASP A 356 5.80 16.54 -12.61
C ASP A 356 5.05 17.87 -12.85
N SER A 357 4.70 18.19 -14.10
CA SER A 357 4.04 19.44 -14.52
C SER A 357 2.53 19.33 -14.69
N LEU A 358 1.93 18.13 -14.67
CA LEU A 358 0.50 17.95 -14.96
C LEU A 358 -0.46 18.18 -13.78
N PHE A 359 0.05 18.45 -12.57
CA PHE A 359 -0.78 18.74 -11.40
C PHE A 359 -1.20 20.20 -11.26
N GLU A 360 -0.60 21.09 -12.03
CA GLU A 360 -1.02 22.49 -12.02
C GLU A 360 -2.23 22.61 -12.93
N GLU A 361 -3.43 22.63 -12.32
CA GLU A 361 -4.65 22.98 -13.03
C GLU A 361 -4.46 24.36 -13.67
N PRO A 362 -4.92 24.58 -14.92
CA PRO A 362 -4.78 25.87 -15.57
C PRO A 362 -5.41 26.96 -14.71
N LYS A 363 -4.70 28.08 -14.51
CA LYS A 363 -5.15 29.22 -13.68
C LYS A 363 -6.56 29.74 -14.02
N ASN A 364 -7.04 29.48 -15.23
CA ASN A 364 -8.36 29.91 -15.72
C ASN A 364 -9.42 28.80 -15.67
N GLY A 365 -9.12 27.62 -15.10
CA GLY A 365 -10.04 26.47 -15.00
C GLY A 365 -10.53 25.90 -16.34
N THR A 366 -10.00 26.38 -17.46
CA THR A 366 -10.49 26.04 -18.79
C THR A 366 -9.77 24.82 -19.32
N TYR A 367 -10.44 23.67 -19.23
CA TYR A 367 -9.96 22.42 -19.81
C TYR A 367 -10.34 22.31 -21.29
N THR A 368 -9.40 21.78 -22.08
CA THR A 368 -9.59 21.51 -23.51
C THR A 368 -9.93 20.06 -23.81
N GLY A 369 -9.79 19.19 -22.81
CA GLY A 369 -10.12 17.77 -22.90
C GLY A 369 -10.08 17.10 -21.52
N VAL A 370 -10.24 15.78 -21.50
CA VAL A 370 -10.06 14.93 -20.32
C VAL A 370 -9.14 13.78 -20.68
N VAL A 371 -8.15 13.50 -19.84
CA VAL A 371 -7.27 12.33 -19.95
C VAL A 371 -7.62 11.30 -18.87
N ALA A 372 -7.81 10.06 -19.29
CA ALA A 372 -8.00 8.91 -18.42
C ALA A 372 -6.90 7.89 -18.64
N PHE A 373 -6.50 7.17 -17.59
CA PHE A 373 -5.42 6.19 -17.63
C PHE A 373 -5.98 4.79 -17.42
N TYR A 374 -5.44 3.81 -18.13
CA TYR A 374 -5.79 2.40 -17.98
C TYR A 374 -4.54 1.53 -17.94
N ARG A 375 -4.65 0.37 -17.29
CA ARG A 375 -3.65 -0.68 -17.35
C ARG A 375 -3.84 -1.50 -18.62
N ASP A 376 -2.87 -1.47 -19.52
CA ASP A 376 -2.85 -2.33 -20.69
C ASP A 376 -2.63 -3.79 -20.25
N LYS A 377 -3.51 -4.71 -20.64
CA LYS A 377 -3.49 -6.10 -20.16
C LYS A 377 -2.36 -6.92 -20.77
N ALA A 378 -1.91 -6.57 -21.99
CA ALA A 378 -0.86 -7.29 -22.69
C ALA A 378 0.53 -6.94 -22.15
N THR A 379 0.75 -5.66 -21.84
CA THR A 379 2.05 -5.15 -21.39
C THR A 379 2.13 -4.93 -19.89
N GLY A 380 0.99 -4.87 -19.19
CA GLY A 380 0.89 -4.51 -17.78
C GLY A 380 1.21 -3.04 -17.48
N LYS A 381 1.49 -2.22 -18.50
CA LYS A 381 1.87 -0.81 -18.39
C LYS A 381 0.65 0.10 -18.39
N GLU A 382 0.78 1.25 -17.75
CA GLU A 382 -0.25 2.29 -17.81
C GLU A 382 -0.16 3.05 -19.13
N THR A 383 -1.31 3.25 -19.76
CA THR A 383 -1.49 4.01 -21.00
C THR A 383 -2.67 4.96 -20.82
N SER A 384 -2.75 6.02 -21.62
CA SER A 384 -3.82 7.01 -21.53
C SER A 384 -4.72 7.06 -22.76
N VAL A 385 -5.97 7.49 -22.55
CA VAL A 385 -6.90 7.94 -23.59
C VAL A 385 -7.31 9.38 -23.33
N VAL A 386 -7.66 10.11 -24.37
CA VAL A 386 -8.06 11.52 -24.28
C VAL A 386 -9.41 11.72 -24.96
N ALA A 387 -10.33 12.39 -24.26
CA ALA A 387 -11.54 12.96 -24.84
C ALA A 387 -11.33 14.47 -25.06
N GLY A 388 -11.66 14.99 -26.25
CA GLY A 388 -11.40 16.39 -26.62
C GLY A 388 -9.95 16.63 -27.09
N GLN A 389 -9.36 17.78 -26.76
CA GLN A 389 -8.00 18.16 -27.14
C GLN A 389 -6.99 17.95 -26.00
N SER A 390 -5.81 17.44 -26.34
CA SER A 390 -4.73 17.09 -25.40
C SER A 390 -3.86 18.27 -24.94
N THR A 391 -4.18 19.51 -25.32
CA THR A 391 -3.37 20.69 -25.02
C THR A 391 -3.36 21.05 -23.53
N VAL A 392 -4.52 21.02 -22.87
CA VAL A 392 -4.71 21.25 -21.43
C VAL A 392 -5.82 20.33 -20.90
N PRO A 393 -5.56 19.01 -20.81
CA PRO A 393 -6.60 18.06 -20.42
C PRO A 393 -6.75 18.00 -18.88
N MET A 394 -7.98 17.87 -18.40
CA MET A 394 -8.25 17.49 -17.01
C MET A 394 -7.86 16.03 -16.80
N ARG A 395 -7.10 15.72 -15.76
CA ARG A 395 -6.67 14.35 -15.45
C ARG A 395 -7.65 13.63 -14.52
N ILE A 396 -8.12 12.46 -14.94
CA ILE A 396 -8.87 11.58 -14.06
C ILE A 396 -7.92 10.93 -13.05
N LYS A 397 -8.28 11.07 -11.76
CA LYS A 397 -7.48 10.73 -10.58
C LYS A 397 -7.61 9.24 -10.18
N ARG A 398 -7.61 8.33 -11.16
CA ARG A 398 -7.58 6.86 -10.95
C ARG A 398 -7.22 6.10 -12.22
N VAL A 399 -6.71 4.88 -12.06
CA VAL A 399 -6.40 3.96 -13.17
C VAL A 399 -7.54 2.98 -13.40
N TYR A 400 -7.87 2.74 -14.67
CA TYR A 400 -8.91 1.81 -15.10
C TYR A 400 -8.37 0.44 -15.54
N ASP A 401 -9.13 -0.65 -15.34
CA ASP A 401 -8.74 -2.02 -15.75
C ASP A 401 -8.76 -2.22 -17.28
N SER A 402 -9.40 -1.33 -18.06
CA SER A 402 -9.46 -1.44 -19.51
C SER A 402 -9.51 -0.08 -20.22
N LYS A 403 -9.15 -0.09 -21.50
CA LYS A 403 -9.21 1.08 -22.39
C LYS A 403 -10.63 1.63 -22.53
N GLU A 404 -11.61 0.73 -22.67
CA GLU A 404 -13.03 1.10 -22.83
C GLU A 404 -13.56 1.78 -21.57
N ALA A 405 -13.20 1.25 -20.39
CA ALA A 405 -13.57 1.85 -19.11
C ALA A 405 -12.97 3.26 -18.94
N ALA A 406 -11.68 3.43 -19.30
CA ALA A 406 -11.04 4.73 -19.31
C ALA A 406 -11.69 5.70 -20.31
N GLN A 407 -11.99 5.25 -21.53
CA GLN A 407 -12.61 6.09 -22.55
C GLN A 407 -13.99 6.57 -22.11
N LYS A 408 -14.84 5.65 -21.62
CA LYS A 408 -16.17 5.99 -21.10
C LYS A 408 -16.10 6.99 -19.94
N ALA A 409 -15.10 6.86 -19.08
CA ALA A 409 -14.88 7.80 -18.00
C ALA A 409 -14.44 9.18 -18.53
N ALA A 410 -13.49 9.21 -19.47
CA ALA A 410 -13.01 10.44 -20.12
C ALA A 410 -14.17 11.19 -20.81
N ASP A 411 -14.97 10.48 -21.60
CA ASP A 411 -16.13 11.04 -22.31
C ASP A 411 -17.18 11.60 -21.36
N ARG A 412 -17.48 10.88 -20.27
CA ARG A 412 -18.45 11.31 -19.26
C ARG A 412 -18.00 12.59 -18.55
N GLU A 413 -16.74 12.66 -18.11
CA GLU A 413 -16.23 13.86 -17.46
C GLU A 413 -16.07 15.02 -18.46
N TRP A 414 -15.70 14.74 -19.71
CA TRP A 414 -15.64 15.76 -20.76
C TRP A 414 -17.01 16.36 -21.04
N LYS A 415 -18.05 15.53 -21.12
CA LYS A 415 -19.43 16.00 -21.26
C LYS A 415 -19.85 16.90 -20.10
N LYS A 416 -19.55 16.52 -18.86
CA LYS A 416 -19.82 17.39 -17.68
C LYS A 416 -19.10 18.74 -17.76
N LEU A 417 -17.86 18.76 -18.26
CA LEU A 417 -17.11 20.01 -18.45
C LEU A 417 -17.72 20.88 -19.55
N GLN A 418 -18.25 20.28 -20.61
CA GLN A 418 -18.99 20.99 -21.65
C GLN A 418 -20.30 21.55 -21.10
N ASP A 419 -21.05 20.75 -20.33
CA ASP A 419 -22.32 21.15 -19.72
C ASP A 419 -22.15 22.28 -18.69
N LYS A 420 -21.00 22.37 -18.00
CA LYS A 420 -20.67 23.48 -17.08
C LYS A 420 -20.26 24.78 -17.76
N LYS A 421 -19.94 24.76 -19.06
CA LYS A 421 -19.55 25.97 -19.82
C LYS A 421 -20.76 26.75 -20.36
N TYR A 422 -21.97 26.18 -20.24
CA TYR A 422 -23.26 26.80 -20.51
C TYR A 422 -24.03 26.98 -19.20
#